data_AF-A0A9W6BT92-F1
#
_entry.id   AF-A0A9W6BT92-F1
#
_cell.length_a   1.000
_cell.length_b   1.000
_cell.length_c   1.000
_cell.angle_alpha   90.00
_cell.angle_beta   90.00
_cell.angle_gamma   90.00
#
_symmetry.space_group_name_H-M   'P 1'
#
loop_
_entity.id
_entity.type
_entity.pdbx_description
1 polymer ?
#
loop_
_entity_poly.entity_id
_entity_poly.type
_entity_poly.pdbx_seq_one_letter_code
_entity_poly.pdbx_strand_id
1 'polypeptide(L)'
;MARWTSGDAPPVERKRSRRIAICASSWAPWFLPFIALAMLLAIRSSIVSIIERNEMTAARGAAAAAAAGAGSTADAAAAGAARARQYQVRTHCSNSCFKAFDGVCDEGRPVSGNTTLPAAAAVGGGGGGGPDGGRRRGRGLLAAEGNVNVSELLCDLGTDCSDCGPWVGTVPDGWAPSAGPVSWLRATHNASMFVRLTSTPRPFRAAITHHKTDPDVSAMLWHYGAMEGGVTRVLHHILDGQCEPGSGGAGGAAAADAAGSGRRRLVLDVGANFGYYTVQAALYGCSVVAFEPVRKFRAFLEWSIHAAGVAERVYLVDMALSDGEGPLPLVLPRDGSYWGLASISGANVMAKEALETLTVNATTLDRWEVWAPPGAKPSDVLLLKMDVEGWEAPVLRGGSKLLSHNVENVLLEYSPGIFERNNMSDLAPQAALPAALLALSRSNFSLAHLPTFEFAAPWPPRPIDPAEPLPPLEEVTPAALDHDIKAFEYRHAMEVDPGGCGLPEELKSAFPVWRHCREWTYGVHPKGFRSSFGFNTNLWATRGSAAAARHMRLSGAATLFDEAQDVRVWTSQRRPGTALGLINCTNIGSGHLQLFRCPCPPTAPPECAREQQLVTRLAAEGKMPFTGIGQ
;
A
#
# COMPACT_ATOMS: atom_id res chain seq x y z
N MET A 1 52.10 16.15 -45.65
CA MET A 1 51.11 16.69 -46.62
C MET A 1 50.22 17.66 -45.84
N ALA A 2 50.56 18.96 -45.76
CA ALA A 2 50.06 20.08 -46.58
C ALA A 2 48.55 20.34 -46.34
N ARG A 3 47.97 21.51 -45.93
CA ARG A 3 48.26 22.97 -45.83
C ARG A 3 47.29 23.58 -44.75
N TRP A 4 47.61 24.55 -43.85
CA TRP A 4 47.62 26.04 -43.95
C TRP A 4 46.41 26.64 -44.73
N THR A 5 45.59 27.64 -44.35
CA THR A 5 45.54 28.82 -43.42
C THR A 5 44.05 29.28 -43.32
N SER A 6 43.53 30.14 -42.43
CA SER A 6 43.84 31.57 -42.17
C SER A 6 42.85 32.20 -41.17
N GLY A 7 43.27 33.23 -40.40
CA GLY A 7 42.38 34.35 -40.01
C GLY A 7 42.48 34.85 -38.56
N ASP A 8 43.22 35.95 -38.34
CA ASP A 8 43.44 36.69 -37.08
C ASP A 8 42.31 37.68 -36.70
N ALA A 9 42.02 37.77 -35.38
CA ALA A 9 41.73 38.89 -34.42
C ALA A 9 40.94 40.18 -34.85
N PRO A 10 40.46 41.10 -33.95
CA PRO A 10 40.62 41.24 -32.48
C PRO A 10 39.35 41.71 -31.68
N PRO A 11 39.44 41.94 -30.35
CA PRO A 11 38.37 42.43 -29.45
C PRO A 11 38.49 43.94 -29.10
N VAL A 12 37.39 44.56 -28.61
CA VAL A 12 37.36 45.97 -28.16
C VAL A 12 36.72 46.15 -26.76
N GLU A 13 37.55 46.71 -25.88
CA GLU A 13 37.35 47.60 -24.71
C GLU A 13 36.20 47.43 -23.70
N ARG A 14 36.58 47.42 -22.41
CA ARG A 14 36.41 48.63 -21.55
C ARG A 14 37.32 48.62 -20.31
N LYS A 15 37.81 49.82 -19.99
CA LYS A 15 38.84 50.16 -18.98
C LYS A 15 38.30 50.28 -17.54
N ARG A 16 39.11 49.72 -16.62
CA ARG A 16 39.57 50.20 -15.28
C ARG A 16 38.68 51.07 -14.38
N SER A 17 38.59 50.68 -13.11
CA SER A 17 39.00 51.52 -11.98
C SER A 17 39.48 50.70 -10.75
N ARG A 18 40.35 51.31 -9.94
CA ARG A 18 41.27 50.75 -8.93
C ARG A 18 40.64 50.60 -7.53
N ARG A 19 41.12 49.62 -6.73
CA ARG A 19 41.26 49.69 -5.24
C ARG A 19 42.46 48.82 -4.82
N ILE A 20 43.61 49.42 -4.48
CA ILE A 20 44.12 49.76 -3.13
C ILE A 20 44.17 48.53 -2.20
N ALA A 21 45.39 48.06 -1.95
CA ALA A 21 45.73 47.13 -0.88
C ALA A 21 45.90 47.90 0.44
N ILE A 22 45.29 47.39 1.52
CA ILE A 22 45.58 47.80 2.89
C ILE A 22 45.86 46.52 3.68
N CYS A 23 47.09 46.38 4.16
CA CYS A 23 47.46 45.46 5.23
C CYS A 23 46.79 45.93 6.53
N ALA A 24 46.16 45.02 7.27
CA ALA A 24 45.82 45.24 8.66
C ALA A 24 46.00 43.95 9.47
N SER A 25 46.77 44.14 10.54
CA SER A 25 47.21 43.24 11.58
C SER A 25 46.08 42.70 12.49
N SER A 26 46.04 41.38 12.64
CA SER A 26 46.01 40.63 13.91
C SER A 26 45.45 41.26 15.20
N TRP A 27 44.15 41.56 15.31
CA TRP A 27 43.43 41.60 16.60
C TRP A 27 41.94 41.29 16.37
N ALA A 28 41.44 40.10 16.74
CA ALA A 28 40.06 39.84 17.22
C ALA A 28 39.67 38.34 17.29
N PRO A 29 40.02 37.61 18.38
CA PRO A 29 39.34 36.35 18.70
C PRO A 29 38.25 36.45 19.79
N TRP A 30 37.77 37.64 20.16
CA TRP A 30 36.87 37.80 21.33
C TRP A 30 35.41 38.20 21.04
N PHE A 31 34.97 38.35 19.77
CA PHE A 31 33.60 38.79 19.44
C PHE A 31 32.68 37.74 18.78
N LEU A 32 33.19 36.56 18.42
CA LEU A 32 32.39 35.49 17.81
C LEU A 32 31.31 34.84 18.71
N PRO A 33 31.49 34.66 20.04
CA PRO A 33 30.45 34.02 20.85
C PRO A 33 29.24 34.92 21.14
N PHE A 34 29.39 36.26 21.05
CA PHE A 34 28.29 37.20 21.31
C PHE A 34 27.34 37.37 20.12
N ILE A 35 27.85 37.26 18.88
CA ILE A 35 27.02 37.33 17.66
C ILE A 35 26.18 36.06 17.51
N ALA A 36 26.71 34.89 17.88
CA ALA A 36 25.98 33.63 17.86
C ALA A 36 24.83 33.59 18.88
N LEU A 37 25.03 34.14 20.08
CA LEU A 37 23.99 34.19 21.13
C LEU A 37 22.85 35.15 20.77
N ALA A 38 23.16 36.30 20.16
CA ALA A 38 22.16 37.27 19.71
C ALA A 38 21.28 36.72 18.56
N MET A 39 21.86 35.96 17.62
CA MET A 39 21.08 35.29 16.57
C MET A 39 20.20 34.16 17.12
N LEU A 40 20.67 33.37 18.09
CA LEU A 40 19.87 32.31 18.72
C LEU A 40 18.68 32.87 19.51
N LEU A 41 18.82 34.02 20.17
CA LEU A 41 17.73 34.68 20.89
C LEU A 41 16.69 35.30 19.93
N ALA A 42 17.13 35.87 18.80
CA ALA A 42 16.22 36.41 17.78
C ALA A 42 15.42 35.30 17.06
N ILE A 43 16.04 34.15 16.81
CA ILE A 43 15.37 32.97 16.23
C ILE A 43 14.33 32.41 17.23
N ARG A 44 14.66 32.32 18.51
CA ARG A 44 13.73 31.85 19.55
C ARG A 44 12.50 32.76 19.69
N SER A 45 12.69 34.08 19.66
CA SER A 45 11.57 35.05 19.72
C SER A 45 10.66 35.00 18.50
N SER A 46 11.22 34.69 17.32
CA SER A 46 10.45 34.59 16.07
C SER A 46 9.61 33.31 16.04
N ILE A 47 10.17 32.18 16.53
CA ILE A 47 9.49 30.89 16.63
C ILE A 47 8.31 30.95 17.63
N VAL A 48 8.50 31.58 18.80
CA VAL A 48 7.42 31.73 19.80
C VAL A 48 6.25 32.56 19.24
N SER A 49 6.52 33.63 18.47
CA SER A 49 5.45 34.44 17.85
C SER A 49 4.69 33.72 16.72
N ILE A 50 5.30 32.69 16.12
CA ILE A 50 4.66 31.87 15.07
C ILE A 50 3.78 30.79 15.72
N ILE A 51 4.24 30.21 16.83
CA ILE A 51 3.47 29.23 17.62
C ILE A 51 2.20 29.88 18.20
N GLU A 52 2.30 31.06 18.81
CA GLU A 52 1.13 31.76 19.37
C GLU A 52 0.11 32.20 18.30
N ARG A 53 0.57 32.53 17.08
CA ARG A 53 -0.32 32.86 15.96
C ARG A 53 -1.03 31.63 15.39
N ASN A 54 -0.37 30.47 15.38
CA ASN A 54 -0.94 29.20 14.94
C ASN A 54 -1.96 28.66 15.96
N GLU A 55 -1.73 28.84 17.26
CA GLU A 55 -2.69 28.44 18.30
C GLU A 55 -3.98 29.29 18.27
N MET A 56 -3.88 30.60 18.00
CA MET A 56 -5.06 31.46 17.83
C MET A 56 -5.86 31.20 16.54
N THR A 57 -5.20 30.75 15.46
CA THR A 57 -5.90 30.33 14.23
C THR A 57 -6.53 28.95 14.38
N ALA A 58 -5.87 28.02 15.09
CA ALA A 58 -6.42 26.71 15.44
C ALA A 58 -7.65 26.83 16.35
N ALA A 59 -7.62 27.72 17.36
CA ALA A 59 -8.76 27.96 18.24
C ALA A 59 -9.97 28.58 17.50
N ARG A 60 -9.74 29.47 16.53
CA ARG A 60 -10.80 30.04 15.67
C ARG A 60 -11.36 29.03 14.67
N GLY A 61 -10.53 28.14 14.14
CA GLY A 61 -10.96 27.02 13.30
C GLY A 61 -11.79 25.98 14.06
N ALA A 62 -11.39 25.65 15.30
CA ALA A 62 -12.13 24.73 16.17
C ALA A 62 -13.50 25.29 16.59
N ALA A 63 -13.60 26.59 16.86
CA ALA A 63 -14.87 27.25 17.18
C ALA A 63 -15.83 27.30 15.97
N ALA A 64 -15.31 27.43 14.74
CA ALA A 64 -16.12 27.38 13.52
C ALA A 64 -16.59 25.95 13.18
N ALA A 65 -15.78 24.93 13.44
CA ALA A 65 -16.14 23.52 13.26
C ALA A 65 -17.20 23.05 14.28
N ALA A 66 -17.16 23.54 15.52
CA ALA A 66 -18.16 23.22 16.54
C ALA A 66 -19.55 23.80 16.22
N ALA A 67 -19.64 24.89 15.46
CA ALA A 67 -20.90 25.50 15.05
C ALA A 67 -21.58 24.80 13.86
N ALA A 68 -20.86 23.96 13.10
CA ALA A 68 -21.37 23.26 11.91
C ALA A 68 -21.88 21.82 12.19
N GLY A 69 -21.66 21.29 13.39
CA GLY A 69 -21.89 19.88 13.74
C GLY A 69 -23.32 19.47 14.12
N ALA A 70 -24.33 20.31 13.88
CA ALA A 70 -25.73 20.00 14.23
C ALA A 70 -26.60 19.76 12.98
N GLY A 71 -26.19 18.83 12.12
CA GLY A 71 -27.04 18.28 11.05
C GLY A 71 -27.82 17.07 11.56
N SER A 72 -29.13 17.04 11.33
CA SER A 72 -29.99 15.94 11.82
C SER A 72 -29.83 14.68 10.96
N THR A 73 -30.19 13.52 11.50
CA THR A 73 -30.18 12.22 10.78
C THR A 73 -31.06 12.20 9.53
N ALA A 74 -32.02 13.13 9.41
CA ALA A 74 -32.85 13.32 8.23
C ALA A 74 -32.08 13.98 7.06
N ASP A 75 -31.11 14.85 7.36
CA ASP A 75 -30.29 15.54 6.35
C ASP A 75 -29.32 14.56 5.67
N ALA A 76 -28.81 13.56 6.42
CA ALA A 76 -27.96 12.50 5.89
C ALA A 76 -28.72 11.51 4.98
N ALA A 77 -29.97 11.18 5.31
CA ALA A 77 -30.83 10.34 4.47
C ALA A 77 -31.26 11.06 3.18
N ALA A 78 -31.53 12.36 3.26
CA ALA A 78 -31.79 13.21 2.10
C ALA A 78 -30.54 13.36 1.21
N ALA A 79 -29.35 13.50 1.80
CA ALA A 79 -28.08 13.53 1.07
C ALA A 79 -27.78 12.19 0.36
N GLY A 80 -28.08 11.05 0.98
CA GLY A 80 -27.95 9.72 0.37
C GLY A 80 -28.91 9.51 -0.81
N ALA A 81 -30.18 9.92 -0.67
CA ALA A 81 -31.18 9.83 -1.75
C ALA A 81 -30.93 10.84 -2.89
N ALA A 82 -30.40 12.03 -2.57
CA ALA A 82 -29.95 13.01 -3.56
C ALA A 82 -28.73 12.53 -4.34
N ARG A 83 -27.76 11.89 -3.66
CA ARG A 83 -26.60 11.25 -4.31
C ARG A 83 -27.00 10.10 -5.22
N ALA A 84 -27.96 9.24 -4.83
CA ALA A 84 -28.45 8.17 -5.71
C ALA A 84 -29.08 8.68 -7.03
N ARG A 85 -29.64 9.90 -7.04
CA ARG A 85 -30.11 10.58 -8.25
C ARG A 85 -29.00 11.26 -9.06
N GLN A 86 -27.86 11.56 -8.43
CA GLN A 86 -26.63 12.09 -9.06
C GLN A 86 -25.78 11.02 -9.78
N TYR A 87 -26.29 9.83 -10.09
CA TYR A 87 -25.51 8.83 -10.86
C TYR A 87 -26.17 8.45 -12.18
N GLN A 88 -27.21 9.16 -12.62
CA GLN A 88 -27.81 8.97 -13.94
C GLN A 88 -26.97 9.67 -15.03
N VAL A 89 -25.97 8.94 -15.53
CA VAL A 89 -25.23 9.33 -16.74
C VAL A 89 -26.17 9.22 -17.94
N ARG A 90 -26.21 10.24 -18.81
CA ARG A 90 -26.99 10.18 -20.05
C ARG A 90 -26.50 8.99 -20.89
N THR A 91 -27.43 8.12 -21.26
CA THR A 91 -27.16 7.02 -22.21
C THR A 91 -27.18 7.51 -23.65
N HIS A 92 -27.71 8.71 -23.89
CA HIS A 92 -27.82 9.30 -25.21
C HIS A 92 -27.24 10.71 -25.33
N CYS A 93 -26.46 10.93 -26.39
CA CYS A 93 -25.78 12.19 -26.72
C CYS A 93 -25.92 12.50 -28.22
N SER A 94 -26.04 13.75 -28.61
CA SER A 94 -26.13 14.21 -30.02
C SER A 94 -24.86 14.08 -30.87
N ASN A 95 -23.93 13.18 -30.55
CA ASN A 95 -22.67 12.99 -31.29
C ASN A 95 -21.82 14.27 -31.40
N SER A 96 -21.93 15.16 -30.41
CA SER A 96 -21.25 16.46 -30.40
C SER A 96 -19.72 16.36 -30.38
N CYS A 97 -19.16 15.20 -30.07
CA CYS A 97 -17.72 14.95 -30.06
C CYS A 97 -17.40 13.53 -30.56
N PHE A 98 -16.15 13.25 -30.95
CA PHE A 98 -15.78 11.99 -31.60
C PHE A 98 -16.00 10.73 -30.75
N LYS A 99 -16.27 10.90 -29.44
CA LYS A 99 -16.57 9.84 -28.47
C LYS A 99 -18.07 9.59 -28.29
N ALA A 100 -18.89 10.53 -28.72
CA ALA A 100 -20.32 10.34 -28.87
C ALA A 100 -20.59 9.82 -30.29
N PHE A 101 -21.01 8.55 -30.41
CA PHE A 101 -21.28 7.91 -31.69
C PHE A 101 -22.66 7.27 -31.69
N ASP A 102 -23.41 7.42 -32.79
CA ASP A 102 -24.78 6.92 -32.96
C ASP A 102 -25.76 7.25 -31.83
N GLY A 103 -25.60 8.41 -31.20
CA GLY A 103 -26.50 8.78 -30.12
C GLY A 103 -26.06 8.24 -28.76
N VAL A 104 -24.85 7.69 -28.58
CA VAL A 104 -24.36 7.03 -27.35
C VAL A 104 -22.91 7.46 -27.04
N CYS A 105 -22.58 7.79 -25.78
CA CYS A 105 -21.20 8.12 -25.38
C CYS A 105 -20.40 6.78 -25.26
N ASP A 106 -19.57 6.46 -26.28
CA ASP A 106 -18.84 5.20 -26.53
C ASP A 106 -17.46 5.19 -25.85
N GLU A 107 -17.43 4.78 -24.57
CA GLU A 107 -16.30 5.06 -23.68
C GLU A 107 -15.98 3.91 -22.70
N GLY A 108 -16.27 2.68 -23.13
CA GLY A 108 -15.91 1.47 -22.38
C GLY A 108 -16.96 0.95 -21.40
N ARG A 109 -18.15 1.54 -21.32
CA ARG A 109 -19.27 0.90 -20.60
C ARG A 109 -19.68 -0.41 -21.30
N PRO A 110 -20.07 -1.47 -20.56
CA PRO A 110 -20.75 -2.61 -21.19
C PRO A 110 -22.04 -2.13 -21.86
N VAL A 111 -22.36 -2.64 -23.04
CA VAL A 111 -23.62 -2.33 -23.73
C VAL A 111 -24.77 -2.78 -22.83
N SER A 112 -25.68 -1.87 -22.48
CA SER A 112 -26.88 -2.19 -21.70
C SER A 112 -27.83 -3.05 -22.54
N GLY A 113 -27.65 -4.36 -22.46
CA GLY A 113 -28.58 -5.35 -22.97
C GLY A 113 -28.61 -6.50 -21.98
N ASN A 114 -29.74 -6.66 -21.29
CA ASN A 114 -30.12 -7.76 -20.41
C ASN A 114 -29.33 -9.08 -20.67
N THR A 115 -28.20 -9.29 -19.99
CA THR A 115 -27.43 -10.54 -20.07
C THR A 115 -26.76 -10.85 -18.75
N THR A 116 -27.18 -11.97 -18.16
CA THR A 116 -26.26 -12.95 -17.59
C THR A 116 -24.94 -12.95 -18.35
N LEU A 117 -23.83 -12.65 -17.66
CA LEU A 117 -22.48 -12.71 -18.22
C LEU A 117 -22.26 -14.12 -18.82
N PRO A 118 -21.99 -14.27 -20.13
CA PRO A 118 -21.78 -15.59 -20.69
C PRO A 118 -20.44 -16.14 -20.21
N ALA A 119 -20.48 -17.40 -19.78
CA ALA A 119 -19.30 -18.18 -19.46
C ALA A 119 -18.31 -18.23 -20.64
N ALA A 120 -17.04 -18.29 -20.29
CA ALA A 120 -15.90 -18.42 -21.19
C ALA A 120 -16.14 -19.42 -22.34
N ALA A 121 -15.82 -19.01 -23.57
CA ALA A 121 -15.71 -19.95 -24.69
C ALA A 121 -14.60 -19.52 -25.68
N ALA A 122 -13.54 -20.33 -25.66
CA ALA A 122 -12.69 -20.81 -26.75
C ALA A 122 -12.32 -19.86 -27.92
N VAL A 123 -11.01 -19.66 -28.05
CA VAL A 123 -10.33 -19.24 -29.27
C VAL A 123 -10.50 -20.32 -30.34
N GLY A 124 -11.10 -19.95 -31.48
CA GLY A 124 -11.15 -20.76 -32.70
C GLY A 124 -11.32 -19.84 -33.92
N GLY A 125 -10.38 -19.91 -34.86
CA GLY A 125 -10.35 -19.07 -36.07
C GLY A 125 -11.31 -19.52 -37.17
N GLY A 126 -11.54 -18.62 -38.14
CA GLY A 126 -12.22 -18.92 -39.41
C GLY A 126 -12.91 -17.68 -40.00
N GLY A 127 -12.45 -17.24 -41.17
CA GLY A 127 -13.00 -16.08 -41.89
C GLY A 127 -14.29 -16.37 -42.68
N GLY A 128 -14.97 -15.30 -43.10
CA GLY A 128 -16.09 -15.33 -44.04
C GLY A 128 -16.93 -14.05 -43.95
N GLY A 129 -16.88 -13.22 -45.00
CA GLY A 129 -17.65 -11.97 -45.09
C GLY A 129 -19.09 -12.17 -45.56
N GLY A 130 -19.96 -11.23 -45.15
CA GLY A 130 -21.35 -11.08 -45.62
C GLY A 130 -22.02 -9.88 -44.93
N PRO A 131 -22.83 -9.07 -45.63
CA PRO A 131 -23.36 -7.82 -45.09
C PRO A 131 -24.72 -8.02 -44.40
N ASP A 132 -24.95 -7.13 -43.44
CA ASP A 132 -26.25 -6.75 -42.86
C ASP A 132 -26.78 -7.51 -41.62
N GLY A 133 -27.24 -6.72 -40.65
CA GLY A 133 -27.77 -7.19 -39.35
C GLY A 133 -26.89 -6.92 -38.13
N GLY A 134 -26.21 -5.76 -38.08
CA GLY A 134 -25.28 -5.42 -36.99
C GLY A 134 -25.94 -5.25 -35.62
N ARG A 135 -25.98 -6.32 -34.81
CA ARG A 135 -25.90 -6.20 -33.34
C ARG A 135 -24.54 -5.56 -33.02
N ARG A 136 -24.54 -4.26 -32.75
CA ARG A 136 -23.34 -3.40 -32.70
C ARG A 136 -22.51 -3.71 -31.45
N ARG A 137 -21.30 -4.28 -31.65
CA ARG A 137 -20.28 -4.45 -30.61
C ARG A 137 -19.69 -3.08 -30.28
N GLY A 138 -19.65 -2.69 -29.00
CA GLY A 138 -18.91 -1.49 -28.57
C GLY A 138 -17.45 -1.58 -29.02
N ARG A 139 -16.81 -0.43 -29.31
CA ARG A 139 -15.41 -0.46 -29.74
C ARG A 139 -14.56 -1.09 -28.64
N GLY A 140 -13.80 -2.13 -29.02
CA GLY A 140 -12.78 -2.71 -28.16
C GLY A 140 -11.70 -1.68 -27.82
N LEU A 141 -10.87 -2.00 -26.83
CA LEU A 141 -9.69 -1.20 -26.51
C LEU A 141 -8.83 -1.02 -27.79
N LEU A 142 -8.56 0.22 -28.21
CA LEU A 142 -7.55 0.55 -29.22
C LEU A 142 -6.17 0.35 -28.62
N ALA A 143 -5.30 -0.41 -29.30
CA ALA A 143 -3.99 -0.76 -28.78
C ALA A 143 -3.12 0.48 -28.49
N ALA A 144 -2.62 0.61 -27.26
CA ALA A 144 -1.61 1.58 -26.88
C ALA A 144 -0.21 0.92 -26.90
N GLU A 145 0.76 1.52 -27.59
CA GLU A 145 2.13 0.99 -27.73
C GLU A 145 2.19 -0.50 -28.17
N GLY A 146 1.26 -0.94 -29.03
CA GLY A 146 1.16 -2.33 -29.46
C GLY A 146 0.53 -3.29 -28.43
N ASN A 147 0.19 -2.83 -27.24
CA ASN A 147 -0.57 -3.58 -26.25
C ASN A 147 -2.08 -3.49 -26.58
N VAL A 148 -2.63 -4.53 -27.24
CA VAL A 148 -4.06 -4.62 -27.63
C VAL A 148 -5.05 -4.59 -26.48
N ASN A 149 -4.52 -4.75 -25.27
CA ASN A 149 -5.25 -4.94 -24.03
C ASN A 149 -5.33 -3.65 -23.22
N VAL A 150 -4.65 -2.58 -23.66
CA VAL A 150 -4.62 -1.25 -23.04
C VAL A 150 -5.00 -0.21 -24.09
N SER A 151 -5.76 0.80 -23.69
CA SER A 151 -6.06 1.97 -24.53
C SER A 151 -5.75 3.26 -23.82
N GLU A 152 -5.45 4.30 -24.61
CA GLU A 152 -5.43 5.65 -24.08
C GLU A 152 -6.82 6.03 -23.56
N LEU A 153 -6.86 6.59 -22.35
CA LEU A 153 -8.06 7.10 -21.71
C LEU A 153 -8.13 8.60 -21.94
N LEU A 154 -9.11 9.01 -22.74
CA LEU A 154 -9.19 10.38 -23.24
C LEU A 154 -10.30 11.23 -22.59
N CYS A 155 -11.33 10.62 -21.99
CA CYS A 155 -12.60 11.26 -21.58
C CYS A 155 -13.06 10.86 -20.19
N ASP A 156 -13.98 11.68 -19.66
CA ASP A 156 -14.75 11.50 -18.45
C ASP A 156 -16.10 10.78 -18.67
N LEU A 157 -16.10 9.65 -19.40
CA LEU A 157 -17.32 8.85 -19.64
C LEU A 157 -18.49 9.67 -20.21
N GLY A 158 -18.14 10.62 -21.09
CA GLY A 158 -19.05 11.27 -22.02
C GLY A 158 -19.14 12.74 -21.72
N THR A 159 -18.76 13.14 -20.51
CA THR A 159 -19.03 14.46 -19.97
C THR A 159 -18.17 15.55 -20.61
N ASP A 160 -17.21 15.15 -21.45
CA ASP A 160 -16.44 16.00 -22.34
C ASP A 160 -17.16 16.29 -23.67
N CYS A 161 -18.21 15.55 -24.01
CA CYS A 161 -19.16 15.95 -25.04
C CYS A 161 -20.19 16.94 -24.45
N SER A 162 -20.54 17.97 -25.21
CA SER A 162 -21.37 19.10 -24.73
C SER A 162 -22.83 18.72 -24.40
N ASP A 163 -23.24 17.52 -24.76
CA ASP A 163 -24.59 16.95 -24.69
C ASP A 163 -24.74 15.78 -23.72
N CYS A 164 -23.65 15.14 -23.25
CA CYS A 164 -23.71 14.05 -22.26
C CYS A 164 -23.89 14.57 -20.81
N GLY A 165 -23.74 15.88 -20.57
CA GLY A 165 -23.88 16.51 -19.24
C GLY A 165 -22.58 16.46 -18.41
N PRO A 166 -22.50 17.13 -17.25
CA PRO A 166 -21.30 17.16 -16.42
C PRO A 166 -21.01 15.80 -15.77
N TRP A 167 -19.77 15.56 -15.33
CA TRP A 167 -19.46 14.40 -14.49
C TRP A 167 -20.36 14.34 -13.27
N VAL A 168 -21.04 13.22 -13.12
CA VAL A 168 -21.95 12.97 -12.02
C VAL A 168 -21.30 11.96 -11.09
N GLY A 169 -20.38 12.48 -10.27
CA GLY A 169 -19.57 11.79 -9.26
C GLY A 169 -19.08 12.80 -8.22
N THR A 170 -18.39 12.36 -7.17
CA THR A 170 -17.91 13.27 -6.11
C THR A 170 -16.74 14.09 -6.61
N VAL A 171 -16.98 15.24 -7.25
CA VAL A 171 -15.91 16.18 -7.63
C VAL A 171 -15.38 16.88 -6.37
N PRO A 172 -14.13 16.64 -5.95
CA PRO A 172 -13.57 17.29 -4.77
C PRO A 172 -13.43 18.82 -4.93
N ASP A 173 -13.70 19.57 -3.86
CA ASP A 173 -13.59 21.04 -3.84
C ASP A 173 -12.21 21.54 -4.30
N GLY A 174 -12.12 22.27 -5.41
CA GLY A 174 -10.86 22.70 -6.02
C GLY A 174 -10.55 22.09 -7.39
N TRP A 175 -11.42 21.23 -7.91
CA TRP A 175 -11.36 20.73 -9.30
C TRP A 175 -11.93 21.69 -10.35
N ALA A 176 -12.54 22.82 -9.94
CA ALA A 176 -13.15 23.82 -10.83
C ALA A 176 -12.06 24.57 -11.62
N PRO A 177 -11.67 24.07 -12.80
CA PRO A 177 -12.44 24.28 -14.04
C PRO A 177 -12.69 23.01 -14.89
N SER A 178 -12.41 21.81 -14.37
CA SER A 178 -12.47 20.56 -15.14
C SER A 178 -13.82 19.85 -15.01
N ALA A 179 -14.31 19.28 -16.12
CA ALA A 179 -15.62 18.64 -16.19
C ALA A 179 -15.69 17.25 -15.53
N GLY A 180 -14.54 16.64 -15.17
CA GLY A 180 -14.41 15.31 -14.57
C GLY A 180 -12.94 14.91 -14.27
N PRO A 181 -12.69 13.70 -13.75
CA PRO A 181 -11.38 13.23 -13.28
C PRO A 181 -10.26 13.21 -14.34
N VAL A 182 -10.54 12.76 -15.56
CA VAL A 182 -9.61 12.68 -16.70
C VAL A 182 -9.26 14.07 -17.19
N SER A 183 -10.26 14.94 -17.39
CA SER A 183 -10.02 16.34 -17.74
C SER A 183 -9.14 17.02 -16.68
N TRP A 184 -9.42 16.77 -15.40
CA TRP A 184 -8.68 17.35 -14.29
C TRP A 184 -7.24 16.85 -14.23
N LEU A 185 -7.01 15.53 -14.29
CA LEU A 185 -5.66 14.95 -14.30
C LEU A 185 -4.82 15.46 -15.48
N ARG A 186 -5.42 15.62 -16.65
CA ARG A 186 -4.72 16.16 -17.83
C ARG A 186 -4.42 17.65 -17.69
N ALA A 187 -5.39 18.45 -17.26
CA ALA A 187 -5.23 19.89 -17.16
C ALA A 187 -4.30 20.30 -16.00
N THR A 188 -4.42 19.64 -14.85
CA THR A 188 -3.71 20.02 -13.62
C THR A 188 -2.40 19.28 -13.45
N HIS A 189 -2.32 18.01 -13.85
CA HIS A 189 -1.14 17.17 -13.62
C HIS A 189 -0.39 16.78 -14.91
N ASN A 190 -0.86 17.21 -16.08
CA ASN A 190 -0.30 16.81 -17.38
C ASN A 190 -0.13 15.28 -17.51
N ALA A 191 -1.03 14.51 -16.89
CA ALA A 191 -0.91 13.07 -16.80
C ALA A 191 -1.49 12.39 -18.04
N SER A 192 -0.73 11.44 -18.61
CA SER A 192 -1.27 10.52 -19.61
C SER A 192 -2.04 9.40 -18.89
N MET A 193 -3.29 9.18 -19.30
CA MET A 193 -4.14 8.15 -18.72
C MET A 193 -4.40 7.05 -19.72
N PHE A 194 -4.53 5.84 -19.20
CA PHE A 194 -4.84 4.64 -19.94
C PHE A 194 -5.91 3.84 -19.22
N VAL A 195 -6.52 2.92 -19.93
CA VAL A 195 -7.50 1.98 -19.40
C VAL A 195 -7.11 0.56 -19.78
N ARG A 196 -7.19 -0.34 -18.79
CA ARG A 196 -6.93 -1.77 -18.93
C ARG A 196 -8.16 -2.56 -18.50
N LEU A 197 -8.58 -3.53 -19.31
CA LEU A 197 -9.51 -4.56 -18.85
C LEU A 197 -8.76 -5.53 -17.92
N THR A 198 -9.19 -5.64 -16.67
CA THR A 198 -8.54 -6.52 -15.69
C THR A 198 -8.75 -8.00 -16.02
N SER A 199 -7.83 -8.84 -15.54
CA SER A 199 -7.87 -10.30 -15.67
C SER A 199 -8.31 -10.96 -14.36
N THR A 200 -9.27 -10.34 -13.69
CA THR A 200 -9.88 -10.78 -12.41
C THR A 200 -11.15 -11.61 -12.67
N PRO A 201 -11.63 -12.42 -11.70
CA PRO A 201 -12.86 -13.22 -11.85
C PRO A 201 -14.08 -12.40 -12.30
N ARG A 202 -14.20 -11.18 -11.79
CA ARG A 202 -15.13 -10.15 -12.26
C ARG A 202 -14.30 -9.05 -12.94
N PRO A 203 -14.10 -9.11 -14.28
CA PRO A 203 -13.25 -8.18 -14.98
C PRO A 203 -13.90 -6.79 -15.08
N PHE A 204 -13.08 -5.74 -15.01
CA PHE A 204 -13.54 -4.36 -15.15
C PHE A 204 -12.48 -3.50 -15.81
N ARG A 205 -12.86 -2.28 -16.19
CA ARG A 205 -11.94 -1.30 -16.77
C ARG A 205 -11.28 -0.51 -15.66
N ALA A 206 -9.99 -0.75 -15.44
CA ALA A 206 -9.18 0.01 -14.50
C ALA A 206 -8.48 1.17 -15.22
N ALA A 207 -8.66 2.39 -14.72
CA ALA A 207 -7.84 3.52 -15.13
C ALA A 207 -6.45 3.43 -14.50
N ILE A 208 -5.42 3.69 -15.30
CA ILE A 208 -4.01 3.67 -14.89
C ILE A 208 -3.26 4.84 -15.54
N THR A 209 -2.08 5.18 -15.04
CA THR A 209 -1.17 6.11 -15.72
C THR A 209 -0.24 5.35 -16.66
N HIS A 210 0.70 6.06 -17.30
CA HIS A 210 1.70 5.42 -18.15
C HIS A 210 2.58 4.47 -17.32
N HIS A 211 2.78 3.24 -17.79
CA HIS A 211 3.51 2.21 -17.03
C HIS A 211 4.98 2.56 -16.71
N LYS A 212 5.60 3.46 -17.50
CA LYS A 212 6.96 3.98 -17.21
C LYS A 212 6.96 5.12 -16.19
N THR A 213 5.86 5.84 -16.03
CA THR A 213 5.73 6.90 -15.02
C THR A 213 5.33 6.35 -13.65
N ASP A 214 4.75 5.16 -13.64
CA ASP A 214 4.43 4.39 -12.45
C ASP A 214 4.80 2.92 -12.70
N PRO A 215 6.05 2.52 -12.39
CA PRO A 215 6.56 1.16 -12.56
C PRO A 215 5.99 0.17 -11.53
N ASP A 216 4.98 0.57 -10.77
CA ASP A 216 4.28 -0.22 -9.77
C ASP A 216 2.87 -0.60 -10.28
N VAL A 217 1.82 -0.04 -9.67
CA VAL A 217 0.40 -0.29 -9.93
C VAL A 217 0.07 -0.27 -11.42
N SER A 218 0.47 0.79 -12.12
CA SER A 218 0.18 0.94 -13.55
C SER A 218 0.93 -0.07 -14.41
N ALA A 219 2.19 -0.35 -14.12
CA ALA A 219 2.95 -1.36 -14.86
C ALA A 219 2.38 -2.77 -14.69
N MET A 220 1.96 -3.10 -13.48
CA MET A 220 1.37 -4.40 -13.18
C MET A 220 0.05 -4.59 -13.92
N LEU A 221 -0.84 -3.60 -13.88
CA LEU A 221 -2.07 -3.65 -14.66
C LEU A 221 -1.79 -3.61 -16.16
N TRP A 222 -0.88 -2.78 -16.64
CA TRP A 222 -0.52 -2.68 -18.06
C TRP A 222 -0.09 -4.02 -18.66
N HIS A 223 0.86 -4.71 -18.00
CA HIS A 223 1.45 -5.94 -18.52
C HIS A 223 0.61 -7.17 -18.21
N TYR A 224 -0.08 -7.20 -17.06
CA TYR A 224 -0.70 -8.43 -16.56
C TYR A 224 -2.21 -8.33 -16.38
N GLY A 225 -2.75 -7.13 -16.21
CA GLY A 225 -4.17 -6.91 -15.96
C GLY A 225 -4.63 -7.31 -14.55
N ALA A 226 -3.72 -7.60 -13.63
CA ALA A 226 -4.05 -7.92 -12.24
C ALA A 226 -2.92 -7.43 -11.31
N MET A 227 -3.31 -6.99 -10.11
CA MET A 227 -2.39 -6.75 -8.99
C MET A 227 -2.31 -8.00 -8.12
N GLU A 228 -1.14 -8.25 -7.54
CA GLU A 228 -0.91 -9.21 -6.45
C GLU A 228 -1.79 -10.47 -6.51
N GLY A 229 -1.42 -11.43 -7.36
CA GLY A 229 -2.27 -12.59 -7.66
C GLY A 229 -2.76 -13.34 -6.41
N GLY A 230 -1.92 -13.46 -5.37
CA GLY A 230 -2.27 -14.09 -4.10
C GLY A 230 -3.35 -13.34 -3.32
N VAL A 231 -3.19 -12.02 -3.16
CA VAL A 231 -4.13 -11.12 -2.46
C VAL A 231 -5.47 -11.10 -3.19
N THR A 232 -5.45 -10.99 -4.52
CA THR A 232 -6.68 -11.02 -5.35
C THR A 232 -7.42 -12.36 -5.23
N ARG A 233 -6.71 -13.49 -5.12
CA ARG A 233 -7.34 -14.81 -4.89
C ARG A 233 -8.00 -14.90 -3.52
N VAL A 234 -7.31 -14.46 -2.46
CA VAL A 234 -7.89 -14.43 -1.11
C VAL A 234 -9.13 -13.53 -1.07
N LEU A 235 -9.05 -12.35 -1.69
CA LEU A 235 -10.19 -11.44 -1.82
C LEU A 235 -11.38 -12.12 -2.50
N HIS A 236 -11.18 -12.81 -3.63
CA HIS A 236 -12.24 -13.57 -4.29
C HIS A 236 -12.93 -14.55 -3.32
N HIS A 237 -12.15 -15.36 -2.60
CA HIS A 237 -12.69 -16.37 -1.67
C HIS A 237 -13.40 -15.76 -0.45
N ILE A 238 -13.00 -14.57 -0.02
CA ILE A 238 -13.70 -13.82 1.05
C ILE A 238 -15.03 -13.28 0.56
N LEU A 239 -15.09 -12.75 -0.66
CA LEU A 239 -16.26 -12.00 -1.15
C LEU A 239 -17.30 -12.87 -1.85
N ASP A 240 -16.90 -13.98 -2.47
CA ASP A 240 -17.80 -14.78 -3.30
C ASP A 240 -18.98 -15.35 -2.50
N GLY A 241 -20.18 -15.03 -2.97
CA GLY A 241 -21.44 -15.40 -2.32
C GLY A 241 -21.70 -14.77 -0.95
N GLN A 242 -20.89 -13.80 -0.50
CA GLN A 242 -21.07 -13.16 0.81
C GLN A 242 -21.79 -11.82 0.76
N CYS A 243 -21.72 -11.09 -0.37
CA CYS A 243 -22.12 -9.69 -0.40
C CYS A 243 -23.55 -9.38 -0.87
N GLU A 244 -24.30 -10.38 -1.33
CA GLU A 244 -25.66 -10.18 -1.83
C GLU A 244 -26.69 -10.13 -0.68
N PRO A 245 -27.75 -9.29 -0.77
CA PRO A 245 -28.80 -9.24 0.25
C PRO A 245 -29.46 -10.61 0.48
N GLY A 246 -29.41 -11.11 1.71
CA GLY A 246 -30.01 -12.40 2.07
C GLY A 246 -29.09 -13.62 1.96
N SER A 247 -27.83 -13.46 1.53
CA SER A 247 -26.80 -14.47 1.74
C SER A 247 -26.36 -14.45 3.21
N GLY A 248 -27.24 -14.93 4.10
CA GLY A 248 -26.92 -15.12 5.50
C GLY A 248 -25.70 -16.03 5.62
N GLY A 249 -24.59 -15.48 6.10
CA GLY A 249 -23.45 -16.26 6.53
C GLY A 249 -23.91 -17.29 7.55
N ALA A 250 -23.68 -18.57 7.25
CA ALA A 250 -23.92 -19.66 8.18
C ALA A 250 -22.97 -19.52 9.37
N GLY A 251 -23.44 -18.94 10.48
CA GLY A 251 -22.63 -18.80 11.68
C GLY A 251 -23.20 -17.83 12.72
N GLY A 252 -24.39 -18.12 13.26
CA GLY A 252 -24.94 -17.37 14.39
C GLY A 252 -26.43 -17.57 14.60
N ALA A 253 -26.82 -18.68 15.21
CA ALA A 253 -28.15 -18.82 15.79
C ALA A 253 -28.26 -17.95 17.05
N ALA A 254 -28.70 -16.69 16.91
CA ALA A 254 -29.37 -15.92 17.95
C ALA A 254 -29.94 -14.63 17.36
N ALA A 255 -31.25 -14.43 17.55
CA ALA A 255 -32.05 -13.26 17.18
C ALA A 255 -32.23 -13.03 15.66
N ALA A 256 -33.07 -13.86 15.05
CA ALA A 256 -33.89 -13.40 13.93
C ALA A 256 -34.86 -12.32 14.45
N ASP A 257 -34.41 -11.07 14.47
CA ASP A 257 -35.35 -9.96 14.47
C ASP A 257 -36.12 -10.02 13.15
N ALA A 258 -37.42 -10.24 13.27
CA ALA A 258 -38.41 -10.33 12.20
C ALA A 258 -38.64 -8.96 11.51
N ALA A 259 -37.55 -8.40 10.97
CA ALA A 259 -37.46 -7.25 10.09
C ALA A 259 -36.20 -7.42 9.21
N GLY A 260 -36.10 -8.56 8.51
CA GLY A 260 -34.93 -8.97 7.72
C GLY A 260 -34.66 -8.05 6.52
N SER A 261 -34.03 -6.91 6.77
CA SER A 261 -33.65 -5.92 5.76
C SER A 261 -32.59 -6.48 4.82
N GLY A 262 -32.83 -6.41 3.51
CA GLY A 262 -31.87 -6.76 2.46
C GLY A 262 -30.63 -5.83 2.41
N ARG A 263 -29.79 -5.88 3.44
CA ARG A 263 -28.58 -5.07 3.58
C ARG A 263 -27.35 -5.82 3.06
N ARG A 264 -26.51 -5.11 2.30
CA ARG A 264 -25.25 -5.62 1.77
C ARG A 264 -24.18 -5.67 2.85
N ARG A 265 -23.25 -6.62 2.70
CA ARG A 265 -22.01 -6.66 3.49
C ARG A 265 -21.10 -5.50 3.09
N LEU A 266 -20.25 -5.08 4.04
CA LEU A 266 -19.39 -3.92 3.91
C LEU A 266 -17.91 -4.32 3.80
N VAL A 267 -17.22 -3.75 2.82
CA VAL A 267 -15.77 -3.80 2.68
C VAL A 267 -15.19 -2.42 2.98
N LEU A 268 -14.13 -2.38 3.78
CA LEU A 268 -13.35 -1.17 4.04
C LEU A 268 -12.03 -1.32 3.28
N ASP A 269 -11.78 -0.45 2.30
CA ASP A 269 -10.53 -0.41 1.52
C ASP A 269 -9.71 0.81 1.97
N VAL A 270 -8.70 0.57 2.80
CA VAL A 270 -7.81 1.61 3.34
C VAL A 270 -6.54 1.67 2.49
N GLY A 271 -6.25 2.86 1.95
CA GLY A 271 -5.26 3.02 0.89
C GLY A 271 -5.82 2.48 -0.43
N ALA A 272 -6.98 3.01 -0.84
CA ALA A 272 -7.68 2.52 -2.03
C ALA A 272 -6.92 2.81 -3.34
N ASN A 273 -6.03 3.81 -3.35
CA ASN A 273 -5.18 4.19 -4.47
C ASN A 273 -6.01 4.32 -5.78
N PHE A 274 -5.66 3.61 -6.85
CA PHE A 274 -6.41 3.63 -8.13
C PHE A 274 -7.70 2.81 -8.10
N GLY A 275 -8.04 2.18 -6.98
CA GLY A 275 -9.33 1.54 -6.76
C GLY A 275 -9.46 0.10 -7.21
N TYR A 276 -8.34 -0.59 -7.44
CA TYR A 276 -8.37 -1.97 -7.93
C TYR A 276 -9.16 -2.90 -7.01
N TYR A 277 -8.97 -2.80 -5.69
CA TYR A 277 -9.72 -3.62 -4.72
C TYR A 277 -11.12 -3.09 -4.43
N THR A 278 -11.28 -1.76 -4.36
CA THR A 278 -12.58 -1.09 -4.23
C THR A 278 -13.57 -1.53 -5.31
N VAL A 279 -13.20 -1.45 -6.58
CA VAL A 279 -14.11 -1.79 -7.69
C VAL A 279 -14.41 -3.28 -7.73
N GLN A 280 -13.41 -4.13 -7.46
CA GLN A 280 -13.65 -5.57 -7.33
C GLN A 280 -14.68 -5.88 -6.25
N ALA A 281 -14.51 -5.36 -5.04
CA ALA A 281 -15.44 -5.59 -3.95
C ALA A 281 -16.87 -5.16 -4.31
N ALA A 282 -17.02 -4.00 -4.93
CA ALA A 282 -18.32 -3.52 -5.37
C ALA A 282 -18.95 -4.41 -6.45
N LEU A 283 -18.15 -4.99 -7.37
CA LEU A 283 -18.60 -5.94 -8.39
C LEU A 283 -19.05 -7.29 -7.80
N TYR A 284 -18.58 -7.70 -6.63
CA TYR A 284 -19.12 -8.85 -5.88
C TYR A 284 -20.46 -8.56 -5.21
N GLY A 285 -20.95 -7.32 -5.26
CA GLY A 285 -22.21 -6.92 -4.64
C GLY A 285 -22.06 -6.21 -3.30
N CYS A 286 -20.83 -6.03 -2.81
CA CYS A 286 -20.60 -5.43 -1.49
C CYS A 286 -20.86 -3.92 -1.54
N SER A 287 -21.26 -3.35 -0.40
CA SER A 287 -21.01 -1.93 -0.16
C SER A 287 -19.53 -1.76 0.18
N VAL A 288 -18.93 -0.64 -0.22
CA VAL A 288 -17.52 -0.37 0.00
C VAL A 288 -17.34 1.03 0.58
N VAL A 289 -16.51 1.17 1.60
CA VAL A 289 -15.95 2.46 2.02
C VAL A 289 -14.49 2.46 1.61
N ALA A 290 -14.11 3.40 0.76
CA ALA A 290 -12.76 3.51 0.22
C ALA A 290 -12.10 4.79 0.74
N PHE A 291 -11.02 4.63 1.50
CA PHE A 291 -10.23 5.72 2.05
C PHE A 291 -9.05 6.01 1.13
N GLU A 292 -9.06 7.20 0.52
CA GLU A 292 -7.97 7.68 -0.33
C GLU A 292 -7.90 9.22 -0.26
N PRO A 293 -6.98 9.79 0.53
CA PRO A 293 -6.88 11.24 0.65
C PRO A 293 -6.26 11.91 -0.58
N VAL A 294 -5.44 11.20 -1.37
CA VAL A 294 -4.71 11.75 -2.51
C VAL A 294 -5.64 11.95 -3.71
N ARG A 295 -5.94 13.21 -4.02
CA ARG A 295 -6.86 13.58 -5.12
C ARG A 295 -6.43 13.03 -6.47
N LYS A 296 -5.12 13.03 -6.74
CA LYS A 296 -4.53 12.48 -7.97
C LYS A 296 -4.92 11.00 -8.16
N PHE A 297 -4.86 10.21 -7.09
CA PHE A 297 -5.18 8.78 -7.12
C PHE A 297 -6.68 8.54 -7.16
N ARG A 298 -7.45 9.32 -6.39
CA ARG A 298 -8.91 9.31 -6.43
C ARG A 298 -9.49 9.53 -7.82
N ALA A 299 -8.88 10.37 -8.65
CA ALA A 299 -9.36 10.58 -10.00
C ALA A 299 -9.35 9.29 -10.86
N PHE A 300 -8.36 8.41 -10.70
CA PHE A 300 -8.34 7.08 -11.35
C PHE A 300 -9.39 6.13 -10.75
N LEU A 301 -9.51 6.13 -9.42
CA LEU A 301 -10.49 5.35 -8.66
C LEU A 301 -11.94 5.72 -9.04
N GLU A 302 -12.28 7.00 -9.01
CA GLU A 302 -13.59 7.53 -9.41
C GLU A 302 -13.91 7.11 -10.85
N TRP A 303 -12.99 7.36 -11.78
CA TRP A 303 -13.22 6.94 -13.17
C TRP A 303 -13.56 5.44 -13.26
N SER A 304 -12.78 4.60 -12.58
CA SER A 304 -12.96 3.14 -12.60
C SER A 304 -14.30 2.70 -11.96
N ILE A 305 -14.73 3.35 -10.88
CA ILE A 305 -16.03 3.10 -10.22
C ILE A 305 -17.18 3.37 -11.20
N HIS A 306 -17.16 4.50 -11.89
CA HIS A 306 -18.22 4.87 -12.82
C HIS A 306 -18.19 4.01 -14.09
N ALA A 307 -16.99 3.70 -14.61
CA ALA A 307 -16.83 2.83 -15.77
C ALA A 307 -17.35 1.41 -15.50
N ALA A 308 -17.20 0.93 -14.26
CA ALA A 308 -17.73 -0.36 -13.81
C ALA A 308 -19.23 -0.33 -13.46
N GLY A 309 -19.84 0.85 -13.37
CA GLY A 309 -21.27 1.00 -13.03
C GLY A 309 -21.60 0.57 -11.60
N VAL A 310 -20.71 0.83 -10.65
CA VAL A 310 -20.85 0.42 -9.24
C VAL A 310 -20.84 1.60 -8.25
N ALA A 311 -21.04 2.82 -8.76
CA ALA A 311 -20.99 4.04 -7.97
C ALA A 311 -21.96 4.05 -6.79
N GLU A 312 -23.12 3.42 -6.92
CA GLU A 312 -24.13 3.32 -5.87
C GLU A 312 -23.70 2.45 -4.68
N ARG A 313 -22.61 1.70 -4.81
CA ARG A 313 -22.08 0.80 -3.78
C ARG A 313 -20.86 1.36 -3.07
N VAL A 314 -20.23 2.39 -3.61
CA VAL A 314 -18.94 2.90 -3.12
C VAL A 314 -19.11 4.25 -2.43
N TYR A 315 -18.63 4.33 -1.20
CA TYR A 315 -18.53 5.55 -0.43
C TYR A 315 -17.08 5.98 -0.30
N LEU A 316 -16.72 7.05 -1.00
CA LEU A 316 -15.36 7.60 -0.98
C LEU A 316 -15.17 8.53 0.23
N VAL A 317 -14.09 8.29 0.96
CA VAL A 317 -13.69 9.09 2.13
C VAL A 317 -12.32 9.66 1.85
N ASP A 318 -12.20 10.99 1.88
CA ASP A 318 -10.99 11.72 1.53
C ASP A 318 -10.08 12.02 2.72
N MET A 319 -10.04 11.07 3.64
CA MET A 319 -9.22 11.13 4.85
C MET A 319 -8.31 9.91 4.94
N ALA A 320 -7.17 10.09 5.58
CA ALA A 320 -6.38 8.98 6.07
C ALA A 320 -7.03 8.35 7.32
N LEU A 321 -6.64 7.12 7.64
CA LEU A 321 -6.91 6.51 8.94
C LEU A 321 -5.64 6.48 9.78
N SER A 322 -5.78 6.73 11.09
CA SER A 322 -4.70 6.64 12.07
C SER A 322 -5.26 6.26 13.44
N ASP A 323 -4.41 6.29 14.47
CA ASP A 323 -4.77 6.18 15.89
C ASP A 323 -5.23 7.51 16.52
N GLY A 324 -5.37 8.57 15.73
CA GLY A 324 -5.89 9.87 16.15
C GLY A 324 -6.51 10.67 15.00
N GLU A 325 -7.26 11.70 15.36
CA GLU A 325 -7.84 12.66 14.41
C GLU A 325 -6.92 13.86 14.19
N GLY A 326 -6.99 14.48 13.02
CA GLY A 326 -6.28 15.73 12.72
C GLY A 326 -5.37 15.63 11.50
N PRO A 327 -4.62 16.71 11.20
CA PRO A 327 -3.78 16.76 10.00
C PRO A 327 -2.55 15.85 10.12
N LEU A 328 -2.26 15.12 9.04
CA LEU A 328 -1.05 14.32 8.87
C LEU A 328 -0.29 14.76 7.60
N PRO A 329 1.06 14.78 7.62
CA PRO A 329 1.84 14.96 6.41
C PRO A 329 1.83 13.67 5.59
N LEU A 330 1.44 13.75 4.32
CA LEU A 330 1.50 12.65 3.35
C LEU A 330 2.47 13.04 2.24
N VAL A 331 3.50 12.23 2.02
CA VAL A 331 4.52 12.51 0.99
C VAL A 331 4.19 11.73 -0.27
N LEU A 332 4.14 12.43 -1.40
CA LEU A 332 3.93 11.83 -2.71
C LEU A 332 5.27 11.57 -3.42
N PRO A 333 5.45 10.40 -4.04
CA PRO A 333 6.59 10.15 -4.91
C PRO A 333 6.47 10.91 -6.24
N ARG A 334 7.61 11.21 -6.86
CA ARG A 334 7.71 11.84 -8.18
C ARG A 334 7.37 10.87 -9.31
N ASP A 335 7.00 11.42 -10.46
CA ASP A 335 6.80 10.64 -11.67
C ASP A 335 8.07 9.86 -12.05
N GLY A 336 7.90 8.62 -12.52
CA GLY A 336 8.99 7.68 -12.80
C GLY A 336 9.50 6.94 -11.56
N SER A 337 8.97 7.25 -10.37
CA SER A 337 9.07 6.42 -9.17
C SER A 337 7.77 5.61 -8.98
N TYR A 338 7.78 4.66 -8.03
CA TYR A 338 6.61 3.83 -7.70
C TYR A 338 5.53 4.68 -7.01
N TRP A 339 4.35 4.86 -7.62
CA TRP A 339 3.31 5.72 -7.04
C TRP A 339 2.58 5.07 -5.86
N GLY A 340 2.65 3.73 -5.74
CA GLY A 340 2.18 2.99 -4.56
C GLY A 340 2.73 3.55 -3.26
N LEU A 341 4.01 3.94 -3.25
CA LEU A 341 4.78 4.32 -2.05
C LEU A 341 4.33 5.61 -1.32
N ALA A 342 3.25 6.25 -1.76
CA ALA A 342 2.70 7.43 -1.08
C ALA A 342 2.37 7.10 0.38
N SER A 343 3.01 7.81 1.32
CA SER A 343 3.02 7.39 2.72
C SER A 343 2.99 8.55 3.69
N ILE A 344 2.39 8.31 4.86
CA ILE A 344 2.39 9.27 5.97
C ILE A 344 3.82 9.50 6.45
N SER A 345 4.17 10.77 6.66
CA SER A 345 5.51 11.25 7.01
C SER A 345 6.61 10.84 6.03
N GLY A 346 6.25 10.35 4.84
CA GLY A 346 7.20 9.82 3.85
C GLY A 346 7.91 8.56 4.32
N ALA A 347 7.27 7.76 5.19
CA ALA A 347 7.83 6.52 5.69
C ALA A 347 8.35 5.63 4.55
N ASN A 348 7.66 5.56 3.42
CA ASN A 348 8.07 4.77 2.26
C ASN A 348 8.58 5.58 1.07
N VAL A 349 8.89 6.87 1.22
CA VAL A 349 9.43 7.69 0.13
C VAL A 349 10.85 8.18 0.46
N MET A 350 11.83 7.78 -0.35
CA MET A 350 13.20 8.30 -0.18
C MET A 350 13.22 9.80 -0.48
N ALA A 351 14.06 10.57 0.21
CA ALA A 351 14.11 12.04 0.04
C ALA A 351 14.35 12.48 -1.42
N LYS A 352 15.12 11.71 -2.20
CA LYS A 352 15.36 11.97 -3.63
C LYS A 352 14.15 11.65 -4.51
N GLU A 353 13.23 10.82 -4.05
CA GLU A 353 12.03 10.36 -4.76
C GLU A 353 10.79 11.18 -4.40
N ALA A 354 10.83 12.00 -3.35
CA ALA A 354 9.73 12.86 -2.95
C ALA A 354 9.46 13.97 -4.00
N LEU A 355 8.20 14.14 -4.36
CA LEU A 355 7.70 15.22 -5.20
C LEU A 355 7.17 16.38 -4.36
N GLU A 356 6.24 16.06 -3.47
CA GLU A 356 5.56 17.03 -2.63
C GLU A 356 5.06 16.39 -1.34
N THR A 357 4.77 17.23 -0.34
CA THR A 357 4.12 16.83 0.90
C THR A 357 2.77 17.51 0.99
N LEU A 358 1.71 16.72 1.04
CA LEU A 358 0.34 17.16 1.25
C LEU A 358 0.00 17.11 2.74
N THR A 359 -0.81 18.04 3.21
CA THR A 359 -1.47 17.91 4.51
C THR A 359 -2.83 17.25 4.28
N VAL A 360 -3.04 16.07 4.86
CA VAL A 360 -4.29 15.32 4.74
C VAL A 360 -4.96 15.20 6.10
N ASN A 361 -6.28 15.26 6.15
CA ASN A 361 -6.99 15.03 7.40
C ASN A 361 -7.04 13.52 7.69
N ALA A 362 -6.83 13.16 8.94
CA ALA A 362 -6.98 11.81 9.44
C ALA A 362 -8.15 11.71 10.41
N THR A 363 -8.77 10.54 10.43
CA THR A 363 -9.68 10.10 11.49
C THR A 363 -9.27 8.70 11.96
N THR A 364 -10.03 8.10 12.88
CA THR A 364 -9.78 6.73 13.33
C THR A 364 -10.84 5.78 12.81
N LEU A 365 -10.49 4.50 12.68
CA LEU A 365 -11.42 3.47 12.25
C LEU A 365 -12.60 3.33 13.25
N ASP A 366 -12.40 3.59 14.54
CA ASP A 366 -13.47 3.58 15.54
C ASP A 366 -14.44 4.78 15.45
N ARG A 367 -14.14 5.82 14.66
CA ARG A 367 -15.03 6.99 14.43
C ARG A 367 -16.11 6.69 13.38
N TRP A 368 -16.85 5.60 13.58
CA TRP A 368 -17.82 5.07 12.61
C TRP A 368 -18.78 6.12 12.06
N GLU A 369 -19.32 6.98 12.93
CA GLU A 369 -20.28 8.02 12.58
C GLU A 369 -19.71 9.11 11.65
N VAL A 370 -18.38 9.24 11.56
CA VAL A 370 -17.71 10.23 10.73
C VAL A 370 -17.65 9.79 9.27
N TRP A 371 -17.44 8.50 9.03
CA TRP A 371 -17.10 7.99 7.69
C TRP A 371 -18.06 6.92 7.16
N ALA A 372 -18.88 6.30 8.01
CA ALA A 372 -19.72 5.20 7.58
C ALA A 372 -20.93 5.67 6.74
N PRO A 373 -21.34 4.91 5.70
CA PRO A 373 -22.52 5.24 4.92
C PRO A 373 -23.79 5.24 5.78
N PRO A 374 -24.79 6.09 5.46
CA PRO A 374 -26.06 6.11 6.19
C PRO A 374 -26.70 4.72 6.30
N GLY A 375 -27.03 4.36 7.53
CA GLY A 375 -27.62 3.07 7.86
C GLY A 375 -26.62 1.92 7.96
N ALA A 376 -25.36 2.03 7.53
CA ALA A 376 -24.31 1.02 7.75
C ALA A 376 -24.15 0.71 9.26
N LYS A 377 -23.97 -0.56 9.61
CA LYS A 377 -23.68 -0.99 10.97
C LYS A 377 -22.27 -1.60 11.06
N PRO A 378 -21.56 -1.45 12.20
CA PRO A 378 -20.28 -2.12 12.43
C PRO A 378 -20.31 -3.61 12.07
N SER A 379 -21.36 -4.34 12.47
CA SER A 379 -21.55 -5.77 12.19
C SER A 379 -21.63 -6.15 10.70
N ASP A 380 -21.74 -5.17 9.80
CA ASP A 380 -21.78 -5.43 8.36
C ASP A 380 -20.38 -5.64 7.77
N VAL A 381 -19.30 -5.30 8.52
CA VAL A 381 -17.92 -5.33 8.01
C VAL A 381 -17.43 -6.77 7.78
N LEU A 382 -17.44 -7.17 6.51
CA LEU A 382 -16.92 -8.44 6.03
C LEU A 382 -15.40 -8.45 5.93
N LEU A 383 -14.83 -7.33 5.46
CA LEU A 383 -13.40 -7.24 5.18
C LEU A 383 -12.88 -5.82 5.45
N LEU A 384 -11.76 -5.74 6.15
CA LEU A 384 -10.87 -4.59 6.20
C LEU A 384 -9.62 -4.91 5.36
N LYS A 385 -9.48 -4.30 4.19
CA LYS A 385 -8.23 -4.32 3.41
C LYS A 385 -7.41 -3.08 3.76
N MET A 386 -6.11 -3.24 3.98
CA MET A 386 -5.20 -2.13 4.29
C MET A 386 -3.89 -2.27 3.53
N ASP A 387 -3.51 -1.22 2.83
CA ASP A 387 -2.21 -1.09 2.20
C ASP A 387 -1.85 0.39 2.24
N VAL A 388 -1.15 0.79 3.30
CA VAL A 388 -0.89 2.21 3.63
C VAL A 388 0.59 2.46 3.87
N GLU A 389 1.43 1.62 3.25
CA GLU A 389 2.86 1.83 3.07
C GLU A 389 3.60 2.05 4.41
N GLY A 390 3.31 1.19 5.38
CA GLY A 390 3.94 1.19 6.71
C GLY A 390 3.13 1.89 7.80
N TRP A 391 1.93 2.41 7.50
CA TRP A 391 1.04 3.05 8.47
C TRP A 391 -0.05 2.12 9.04
N GLU A 392 0.09 0.81 8.88
CA GLU A 392 -0.94 -0.17 9.25
C GLU A 392 -1.15 -0.25 10.77
N ALA A 393 -0.07 -0.18 11.55
CA ALA A 393 -0.17 -0.31 13.00
C ALA A 393 -0.98 0.84 13.65
N PRO A 394 -0.76 2.14 13.30
CA PRO A 394 -1.65 3.22 13.69
C PRO A 394 -3.12 2.98 13.31
N VAL A 395 -3.41 2.51 12.09
CA VAL A 395 -4.80 2.22 11.65
C VAL A 395 -5.44 1.13 12.53
N LEU A 396 -4.73 0.04 12.78
CA LEU A 396 -5.20 -1.05 13.64
C LEU A 396 -5.47 -0.57 15.08
N ARG A 397 -4.58 0.25 15.64
CA ARG A 397 -4.78 0.83 16.98
C ARG A 397 -6.01 1.74 17.03
N GLY A 398 -6.19 2.59 16.02
CA GLY A 398 -7.35 3.48 15.88
C GLY A 398 -8.68 2.76 15.65
N GLY A 399 -8.64 1.45 15.36
CA GLY A 399 -9.79 0.58 15.11
C GLY A 399 -10.00 -0.52 16.14
N SER A 400 -9.36 -0.43 17.30
CA SER A 400 -9.35 -1.51 18.29
C SER A 400 -10.74 -1.97 18.71
N LYS A 401 -11.74 -1.07 18.80
CA LYS A 401 -13.12 -1.43 19.17
C LYS A 401 -13.86 -2.09 18.02
N LEU A 402 -13.71 -1.59 16.79
CA LEU A 402 -14.32 -2.20 15.61
C LEU A 402 -13.74 -3.61 15.37
N LEU A 403 -12.42 -3.74 15.48
CA LEU A 403 -11.70 -4.99 15.26
C LEU A 403 -12.05 -6.05 16.29
N SER A 404 -12.31 -5.68 17.55
CA SER A 404 -12.55 -6.66 18.62
C SER A 404 -13.83 -7.50 18.43
N HIS A 405 -14.83 -7.00 17.68
CA HIS A 405 -16.12 -7.69 17.56
C HIS A 405 -16.76 -7.71 16.17
N ASN A 406 -16.42 -6.79 15.27
CA ASN A 406 -17.28 -6.53 14.10
C ASN A 406 -16.65 -6.87 12.75
N VAL A 407 -15.33 -6.94 12.67
CA VAL A 407 -14.61 -7.26 11.44
C VAL A 407 -14.41 -8.77 11.34
N GLU A 408 -14.86 -9.38 10.23
CA GLU A 408 -14.68 -10.81 10.00
C GLU A 408 -13.31 -11.18 9.42
N ASN A 409 -12.79 -10.34 8.51
CA ASN A 409 -11.52 -10.56 7.83
C ASN A 409 -10.69 -9.27 7.80
N VAL A 410 -9.38 -9.42 7.94
CA VAL A 410 -8.40 -8.34 7.69
C VAL A 410 -7.40 -8.85 6.66
N LEU A 411 -7.15 -8.07 5.63
CA LEU A 411 -6.13 -8.34 4.61
C LEU A 411 -5.19 -7.14 4.57
N LEU A 412 -3.92 -7.32 4.90
CA LEU A 412 -3.00 -6.19 5.07
C LEU A 412 -1.59 -6.44 4.54
N GLU A 413 -0.95 -5.38 4.08
CA GLU A 413 0.49 -5.35 3.79
C GLU A 413 1.29 -5.32 5.09
N TYR A 414 2.40 -6.06 5.14
CA TYR A 414 3.34 -6.10 6.25
C TYR A 414 4.73 -5.71 5.75
N SER A 415 5.16 -4.50 6.13
CA SER A 415 6.28 -3.81 5.45
C SER A 415 7.37 -3.30 6.39
N PRO A 416 8.04 -4.19 7.14
CA PRO A 416 9.09 -3.83 8.10
C PRO A 416 10.31 -3.25 7.36
N GLY A 417 10.54 -3.68 6.10
CA GLY A 417 11.62 -3.21 5.25
C GLY A 417 11.63 -1.69 5.05
N ILE A 418 10.46 -1.04 5.12
CA ILE A 418 10.30 0.41 5.04
C ILE A 418 11.10 1.12 6.13
N PHE A 419 11.04 0.60 7.36
CA PHE A 419 11.74 1.19 8.51
C PHE A 419 13.21 0.75 8.54
N GLU A 420 13.47 -0.51 8.21
CA GLU A 420 14.83 -1.08 8.16
C GLU A 420 15.75 -0.31 7.19
N ARG A 421 15.24 0.16 6.04
CA ARG A 421 16.04 0.90 5.06
C ARG A 421 16.29 2.37 5.43
N ASN A 422 15.40 2.97 6.22
CA ASN A 422 15.43 4.41 6.52
C ASN A 422 16.21 4.71 7.80
N ASN A 423 15.91 3.97 8.87
CA ASN A 423 16.54 4.16 10.16
C ASN A 423 16.50 2.89 10.98
N MET A 424 17.58 2.10 10.93
CA MET A 424 17.70 0.84 11.68
C MET A 424 17.66 1.01 13.20
N SER A 425 17.78 2.24 13.73
CA SER A 425 17.75 2.51 15.18
C SER A 425 16.42 3.06 15.70
N ASP A 426 15.45 3.36 14.83
CA ASP A 426 14.09 3.63 15.28
C ASP A 426 13.27 2.34 15.26
N LEU A 427 13.28 1.65 16.40
CA LEU A 427 12.67 0.33 16.57
C LEU A 427 11.18 0.38 16.91
N ALA A 428 10.67 1.53 17.39
CA ALA A 428 9.29 1.62 17.85
C ALA A 428 8.27 1.42 16.72
N PRO A 429 8.43 2.04 15.52
CA PRO A 429 7.57 1.74 14.37
C PRO A 429 7.67 0.28 13.91
N GLN A 430 8.86 -0.32 14.00
CA GLN A 430 9.09 -1.72 13.60
C GLN A 430 8.40 -2.72 14.53
N ALA A 431 8.38 -2.45 15.84
CA ALA A 431 7.69 -3.29 16.83
C ALA A 431 6.16 -3.10 16.84
N ALA A 432 5.66 -1.98 16.31
CA ALA A 432 4.26 -1.60 16.41
C ALA A 432 3.31 -2.56 15.68
N LEU A 433 3.66 -2.99 14.46
CA LEU A 433 2.81 -3.90 13.67
C LEU A 433 2.79 -5.33 14.24
N PRO A 434 3.93 -5.96 14.61
CA PRO A 434 3.91 -7.24 15.34
C PRO A 434 3.03 -7.19 16.59
N ALA A 435 3.12 -6.12 17.38
CA ALA A 435 2.30 -5.95 18.58
C ALA A 435 0.80 -5.83 18.27
N ALA A 436 0.45 -5.10 17.21
CA ALA A 436 -0.94 -4.98 16.74
C ALA A 436 -1.49 -6.32 16.23
N LEU A 437 -0.69 -7.09 15.48
CA LEU A 437 -1.05 -8.43 15.02
C LEU A 437 -1.20 -9.42 16.17
N LEU A 438 -0.37 -9.32 17.20
CA LEU A 438 -0.46 -10.15 18.40
C LEU A 438 -1.76 -9.86 19.16
N ALA A 439 -2.15 -8.59 19.27
CA ALA A 439 -3.44 -8.20 19.83
C ALA A 439 -4.62 -8.74 18.98
N LEU A 440 -4.50 -8.68 17.65
CA LEU A 440 -5.49 -9.21 16.73
C LEU A 440 -5.66 -10.73 16.89
N SER A 441 -4.55 -11.48 16.95
CA SER A 441 -4.57 -12.93 17.17
C SER A 441 -5.24 -13.30 18.50
N ARG A 442 -4.93 -12.55 19.57
CA ARG A 442 -5.60 -12.68 20.88
C ARG A 442 -7.10 -12.35 20.85
N SER A 443 -7.57 -11.68 19.81
CA SER A 443 -8.97 -11.35 19.58
C SER A 443 -9.71 -12.38 18.71
N ASN A 444 -9.29 -13.65 18.74
CA ASN A 444 -9.90 -14.78 18.01
C ASN A 444 -9.76 -14.67 16.48
N PHE A 445 -8.62 -14.16 16.02
CA PHE A 445 -8.21 -14.24 14.62
C PHE A 445 -7.12 -15.29 14.43
N SER A 446 -7.27 -16.09 13.39
CA SER A 446 -6.18 -16.88 12.80
C SER A 446 -5.50 -16.03 11.72
N LEU A 447 -4.17 -16.00 11.71
CA LEU A 447 -3.38 -15.18 10.79
C LEU A 447 -2.61 -16.09 9.82
N ALA A 448 -2.82 -15.90 8.53
CA ALA A 448 -2.14 -16.61 7.47
C ALA A 448 -1.13 -15.69 6.76
N HIS A 449 0.10 -16.17 6.60
CA HIS A 449 1.11 -15.53 5.78
C HIS A 449 0.83 -15.78 4.30
N LEU A 450 0.86 -14.72 3.48
CA LEU A 450 0.72 -14.78 2.03
C LEU A 450 2.09 -14.49 1.39
N PRO A 451 2.98 -15.49 1.24
CA PRO A 451 4.35 -15.26 0.77
C PRO A 451 4.37 -14.74 -0.67
N THR A 452 5.14 -13.68 -0.89
CA THR A 452 5.28 -12.99 -2.19
C THR A 452 5.72 -13.91 -3.33
N PHE A 453 6.56 -14.93 -3.07
CA PHE A 453 7.13 -15.78 -4.12
C PHE A 453 6.42 -17.12 -4.34
N GLU A 454 5.70 -17.65 -3.35
CA GLU A 454 5.02 -18.95 -3.47
C GLU A 454 3.51 -18.80 -3.68
N PHE A 455 2.93 -17.69 -3.20
CA PHE A 455 1.51 -17.38 -3.32
C PHE A 455 1.21 -16.24 -4.30
N ALA A 456 2.17 -15.31 -4.51
CA ALA A 456 2.03 -14.22 -5.48
C ALA A 456 2.77 -14.43 -6.82
N ALA A 457 3.64 -15.45 -6.94
CA ALA A 457 4.31 -15.81 -8.20
C ALA A 457 3.75 -17.14 -8.75
N PRO A 458 2.99 -17.09 -9.84
CA PRO A 458 3.69 -16.85 -11.09
C PRO A 458 3.60 -15.37 -11.38
N TRP A 459 4.75 -14.75 -11.60
CA TRP A 459 4.84 -13.52 -12.37
C TRP A 459 5.19 -13.95 -13.80
N PRO A 460 4.34 -13.67 -14.81
CA PRO A 460 3.09 -12.92 -14.75
C PRO A 460 2.01 -13.63 -13.91
N PRO A 461 1.12 -12.89 -13.19
CA PRO A 461 -0.03 -13.44 -12.49
C PRO A 461 -0.75 -14.42 -13.41
N ARG A 462 -0.87 -15.67 -12.98
CA ARG A 462 -1.73 -16.62 -13.68
C ARG A 462 -3.16 -16.09 -13.63
N PRO A 463 -3.95 -16.26 -14.70
CA PRO A 463 -5.38 -16.02 -14.64
C PRO A 463 -5.98 -16.70 -13.40
N ILE A 464 -6.80 -15.97 -12.67
CA ILE A 464 -7.41 -16.49 -11.44
C ILE A 464 -8.57 -17.39 -11.86
N ASP A 465 -8.41 -18.70 -11.64
CA ASP A 465 -9.53 -19.64 -11.71
C ASP A 465 -10.36 -19.52 -10.43
N PRO A 466 -11.61 -19.04 -10.49
CA PRO A 466 -12.47 -18.87 -9.33
C PRO A 466 -12.76 -20.19 -8.60
N ALA A 467 -12.70 -21.34 -9.29
CA ALA A 467 -12.94 -22.64 -8.70
C ALA A 467 -11.71 -23.22 -7.99
N GLU A 468 -10.53 -22.61 -8.18
CA GLU A 468 -9.28 -23.13 -7.62
C GLU A 468 -9.20 -22.85 -6.10
N PRO A 469 -9.12 -23.89 -5.26
CA PRO A 469 -8.98 -23.69 -3.82
C PRO A 469 -7.65 -23.00 -3.47
N LEU A 470 -7.64 -22.22 -2.39
CA LEU A 470 -6.40 -21.69 -1.86
C LEU A 470 -5.47 -22.83 -1.40
N PRO A 471 -4.17 -22.80 -1.72
CA PRO A 471 -3.20 -23.73 -1.16
C PRO A 471 -3.15 -23.65 0.38
N PRO A 472 -2.55 -24.63 1.07
CA PRO A 472 -2.22 -24.47 2.48
C PRO A 472 -1.34 -23.23 2.68
N LEU A 473 -1.62 -22.49 3.75
CA LEU A 473 -0.92 -21.27 4.15
C LEU A 473 -0.16 -21.53 5.46
N GLU A 474 0.95 -20.83 5.66
CA GLU A 474 1.65 -20.89 6.93
C GLU A 474 1.02 -19.93 7.94
N GLU A 475 0.91 -20.37 9.19
CA GLU A 475 0.33 -19.56 10.26
C GLU A 475 1.33 -18.57 10.83
N VAL A 476 0.91 -17.33 11.01
CA VAL A 476 1.62 -16.36 11.84
C VAL A 476 1.15 -16.53 13.28
N THR A 477 1.90 -17.34 14.03
CA THR A 477 1.50 -17.71 15.39
C THR A 477 1.76 -16.57 16.39
N PRO A 478 1.02 -16.53 17.52
CA PRO A 478 1.32 -15.61 18.62
C PRO A 478 2.78 -15.70 19.11
N ALA A 479 3.33 -16.92 19.17
CA ALA A 479 4.71 -17.15 19.58
C ALA A 479 5.71 -16.53 18.59
N ALA A 480 5.46 -16.62 17.29
CA ALA A 480 6.31 -16.00 16.28
C ALA A 480 6.30 -14.47 16.37
N LEU A 481 5.15 -13.86 16.67
CA LEU A 481 5.04 -12.41 16.87
C LEU A 481 5.73 -11.96 18.17
N ASP A 482 5.62 -12.74 19.25
CA ASP A 482 6.33 -12.48 20.51
C ASP A 482 7.86 -12.55 20.31
N HIS A 483 8.32 -13.49 19.52
CA HIS A 483 9.72 -13.60 19.11
C HIS A 483 10.21 -12.39 18.30
N ASP A 484 9.38 -11.84 17.40
CA ASP A 484 9.72 -10.61 16.68
C ASP A 484 9.82 -9.42 17.64
N ILE A 485 8.91 -9.28 18.60
CA ILE A 485 8.96 -8.23 19.63
C ILE A 485 10.24 -8.33 20.47
N LYS A 486 10.58 -9.53 20.95
CA LYS A 486 11.84 -9.81 21.67
C LYS A 486 13.08 -9.49 20.83
N ALA A 487 13.02 -9.73 19.52
CA ALA A 487 14.09 -9.37 18.59
C ALA A 487 14.34 -7.85 18.58
N PHE A 488 13.29 -7.04 18.65
CA PHE A 488 13.42 -5.57 18.78
C PHE A 488 13.96 -5.15 20.14
N GLU A 489 13.56 -5.80 21.23
CA GLU A 489 14.13 -5.54 22.57
C GLU A 489 15.62 -5.85 22.62
N TYR A 490 16.02 -7.01 22.06
CA TYR A 490 17.42 -7.41 21.90
C TYR A 490 18.21 -6.37 21.11
N ARG A 491 17.65 -5.89 19.99
CA ARG A 491 18.26 -4.85 19.15
C ARG A 491 18.38 -3.53 19.89
N HIS A 492 17.35 -3.12 20.63
CA HIS A 492 17.37 -1.88 21.39
C HIS A 492 18.54 -1.88 22.38
N ALA A 493 18.72 -2.97 23.13
CA ALA A 493 19.83 -3.11 24.08
C ALA A 493 21.22 -2.93 23.43
N MET A 494 21.41 -3.37 22.18
CA MET A 494 22.67 -3.21 21.44
C MET A 494 22.99 -1.76 21.03
N GLU A 495 21.97 -0.91 20.96
CA GLU A 495 22.09 0.49 20.55
C GLU A 495 22.39 1.41 21.72
N VAL A 496 21.79 1.15 22.89
CA VAL A 496 21.95 2.01 24.09
C VAL A 496 23.18 1.70 24.96
N ASP A 497 23.77 0.50 24.89
CA ASP A 497 24.89 0.12 25.76
C ASP A 497 26.29 0.50 25.20
N PRO A 498 27.19 1.15 25.99
CA PRO A 498 28.58 1.38 25.59
C PRO A 498 29.33 0.06 25.35
N GLY A 499 29.55 -0.27 24.08
CA GLY A 499 30.12 -1.57 23.67
C GLY A 499 29.11 -2.60 23.18
N GLY A 500 27.87 -2.19 22.88
CA GLY A 500 26.66 -2.98 22.58
C GLY A 500 26.70 -4.06 21.49
N CYS A 501 27.88 -4.46 21.02
CA CYS A 501 28.08 -5.72 20.32
C CYS A 501 28.51 -6.83 21.29
N GLY A 502 27.55 -7.44 21.99
CA GLY A 502 27.79 -8.53 22.96
C GLY A 502 28.32 -9.84 22.36
N LEU A 503 28.67 -9.85 21.07
CA LEU A 503 29.26 -11.01 20.42
C LEU A 503 30.69 -11.28 20.93
N PRO A 504 31.09 -12.56 21.05
CA PRO A 504 32.42 -12.94 21.51
C PRO A 504 33.55 -12.29 20.71
N GLU A 505 34.58 -11.80 21.40
CA GLU A 505 35.73 -11.14 20.75
C GLU A 505 36.50 -12.10 19.83
N GLU A 506 36.53 -13.40 20.16
CA GLU A 506 37.11 -14.43 19.32
C GLU A 506 36.42 -14.54 17.94
N LEU A 507 35.10 -14.35 17.89
CA LEU A 507 34.33 -14.35 16.64
C LEU A 507 34.64 -13.12 15.79
N LYS A 508 34.58 -11.94 16.40
CA LYS A 508 34.84 -10.65 15.71
C LYS A 508 36.29 -10.48 15.25
N SER A 509 37.22 -11.10 15.96
CA SER A 509 38.64 -11.11 15.61
C SER A 509 38.93 -12.06 14.46
N ALA A 510 38.34 -13.26 14.49
CA ALA A 510 38.53 -14.27 13.45
C ALA A 510 37.76 -13.95 12.15
N PHE A 511 36.56 -13.37 12.26
CA PHE A 511 35.64 -13.09 11.16
C PHE A 511 35.10 -11.66 11.26
N PRO A 512 35.76 -10.68 10.61
CA PRO A 512 35.41 -9.26 10.75
C PRO A 512 33.98 -8.89 10.37
N VAL A 513 33.30 -9.71 9.56
CA VAL A 513 31.90 -9.49 9.16
C VAL A 513 30.97 -9.37 10.38
N TRP A 514 31.27 -10.09 11.48
CA TRP A 514 30.51 -10.07 12.73
C TRP A 514 30.68 -8.79 13.57
N ARG A 515 31.54 -7.86 13.15
CA ARG A 515 31.68 -6.55 13.83
C ARG A 515 30.46 -5.65 13.61
N HIS A 516 29.68 -5.92 12.57
CA HIS A 516 28.49 -5.16 12.20
C HIS A 516 27.20 -5.70 12.85
N CYS A 517 27.29 -6.18 14.09
CA CYS A 517 26.19 -6.86 14.78
C CYS A 517 24.94 -6.01 15.10
N ARG A 518 24.91 -4.74 14.68
CA ARG A 518 23.75 -3.85 14.73
C ARG A 518 22.88 -3.92 13.47
N GLU A 519 23.33 -4.65 12.45
CA GLU A 519 22.57 -4.84 11.21
C GLU A 519 21.37 -5.77 11.40
N TRP A 520 20.44 -5.68 10.46
CA TRP A 520 19.20 -6.45 10.42
C TRP A 520 19.41 -7.96 10.60
N THR A 521 20.41 -8.55 9.93
CA THR A 521 20.67 -9.99 9.92
C THR A 521 20.93 -10.60 11.30
N TYR A 522 21.34 -9.78 12.28
CA TYR A 522 21.62 -10.20 13.65
C TYR A 522 20.41 -10.08 14.57
N GLY A 523 19.49 -9.17 14.24
CA GLY A 523 18.31 -8.85 15.05
C GLY A 523 17.11 -9.73 14.76
N VAL A 524 17.19 -10.68 13.82
CA VAL A 524 16.05 -11.52 13.47
C VAL A 524 16.01 -12.76 14.34
N HIS A 525 14.92 -12.92 15.09
CA HIS A 525 14.68 -14.16 15.81
C HIS A 525 14.37 -15.28 14.81
N PRO A 526 15.06 -16.43 14.81
CA PRO A 526 14.85 -17.49 13.81
C PRO A 526 13.48 -18.19 13.92
N LYS A 527 12.83 -18.06 15.08
CA LYS A 527 11.42 -18.47 15.31
C LYS A 527 10.44 -17.31 15.18
N GLY A 528 10.90 -16.12 14.82
CA GLY A 528 10.06 -14.94 14.62
C GLY A 528 9.43 -14.95 13.22
N PHE A 529 8.27 -14.30 13.05
CA PHE A 529 7.57 -14.28 11.77
C PHE A 529 8.41 -13.59 10.69
N ARG A 530 9.09 -12.51 11.05
CA ARG A 530 9.98 -11.77 10.15
C ARG A 530 11.10 -12.61 9.53
N SER A 531 11.46 -13.75 10.11
CA SER A 531 12.41 -14.71 9.54
C SER A 531 11.92 -15.40 8.25
N SER A 532 10.63 -15.30 7.93
CA SER A 532 9.98 -16.04 6.84
C SER A 532 9.81 -15.27 5.53
N PHE A 533 10.29 -14.03 5.44
CA PHE A 533 10.24 -13.25 4.19
C PHE A 533 11.37 -12.21 4.12
N GLY A 534 11.66 -11.72 2.91
CA GLY A 534 12.81 -10.84 2.66
C GLY A 534 12.60 -9.41 3.13
N PHE A 535 11.64 -8.70 2.52
CA PHE A 535 11.44 -7.25 2.68
C PHE A 535 10.02 -6.93 3.17
N ASN A 536 9.02 -7.12 2.29
CA ASN A 536 7.60 -6.96 2.59
C ASN A 536 6.85 -8.28 2.30
N THR A 537 5.67 -8.43 2.89
CA THR A 537 4.76 -9.54 2.62
C THR A 537 3.30 -9.11 2.87
N ASN A 538 2.35 -10.02 2.67
CA ASN A 538 0.94 -9.80 2.95
C ASN A 538 0.41 -10.80 3.98
N LEU A 539 -0.63 -10.40 4.71
CA LEU A 539 -1.27 -11.19 5.76
C LEU A 539 -2.78 -11.23 5.57
N TRP A 540 -3.37 -12.41 5.77
CA TRP A 540 -4.82 -12.57 5.90
C TRP A 540 -5.16 -13.04 7.31
N ALA A 541 -5.84 -12.19 8.08
CA ALA A 541 -6.45 -12.56 9.34
C ALA A 541 -7.93 -12.87 9.14
N THR A 542 -8.43 -13.97 9.69
CA THR A 542 -9.86 -14.33 9.66
C THR A 542 -10.33 -14.78 11.03
N ARG A 543 -11.57 -14.44 11.40
CA ARG A 543 -12.21 -15.00 12.59
C ARG A 543 -12.67 -16.42 12.33
N GLY A 544 -12.59 -17.29 13.33
CA GLY A 544 -13.10 -18.67 13.20
C GLY A 544 -14.60 -18.76 12.88
N SER A 545 -15.38 -17.74 13.21
CA SER A 545 -16.82 -17.64 12.88
C SER A 545 -17.10 -17.11 11.47
N ALA A 546 -16.10 -16.54 10.79
CA ALA A 546 -16.27 -15.98 9.46
C ALA A 546 -16.48 -17.09 8.43
N ALA A 547 -17.38 -16.89 7.47
CA ALA A 547 -17.64 -17.87 6.43
C ALA A 547 -16.36 -18.20 5.62
N ALA A 548 -15.47 -17.21 5.44
CA ALA A 548 -14.22 -17.34 4.72
C ALA A 548 -13.18 -18.23 5.44
N ALA A 549 -13.33 -18.49 6.74
CA ALA A 549 -12.41 -19.33 7.51
C ALA A 549 -12.28 -20.76 6.94
N ARG A 550 -13.34 -21.26 6.27
CA ARG A 550 -13.32 -22.57 5.57
C ARG A 550 -12.25 -22.66 4.46
N HIS A 551 -11.84 -21.51 3.92
CA HIS A 551 -10.85 -21.42 2.85
C HIS A 551 -9.43 -21.26 3.40
N MET A 552 -9.26 -20.92 4.68
CA MET A 552 -7.96 -20.78 5.34
C MET A 552 -7.48 -22.14 5.84
N ARG A 553 -6.65 -22.82 5.05
CA ARG A 553 -6.03 -24.09 5.45
C ARG A 553 -4.63 -23.81 5.99
N LEU A 554 -4.48 -23.74 7.31
CA LEU A 554 -3.18 -23.48 7.94
C LEU A 554 -2.36 -24.77 8.05
N SER A 555 -1.06 -24.69 7.75
CA SER A 555 -0.11 -25.79 7.84
C SER A 555 1.29 -25.28 8.18
N GLY A 556 1.73 -25.53 9.41
CA GLY A 556 3.04 -25.09 9.90
C GLY A 556 3.10 -23.60 10.22
N ALA A 557 4.13 -23.20 10.97
CA ALA A 557 4.37 -21.79 11.32
C ALA A 557 5.17 -21.08 10.22
N ALA A 558 4.84 -19.81 9.97
CA ALA A 558 5.52 -18.91 9.05
C ALA A 558 6.85 -18.42 9.64
N THR A 559 7.80 -19.34 9.81
CA THR A 559 9.09 -19.11 10.48
C THR A 559 10.20 -19.91 9.80
N LEU A 560 11.45 -19.50 9.99
CA LEU A 560 12.61 -20.26 9.53
C LEU A 560 12.82 -21.54 10.37
N PHE A 561 12.68 -21.44 11.68
CA PHE A 561 12.80 -22.55 12.63
C PHE A 561 11.43 -22.97 13.13
N ASP A 562 11.24 -24.27 13.36
CA ASP A 562 10.07 -24.74 14.10
C ASP A 562 10.11 -24.27 15.55
N GLU A 563 8.93 -24.13 16.14
CA GLU A 563 8.77 -23.64 17.51
C GLU A 563 9.52 -24.53 18.53
N ALA A 564 9.53 -25.84 18.30
CA ALA A 564 10.23 -26.81 19.14
C ALA A 564 11.75 -26.91 18.87
N GLN A 565 12.27 -26.31 17.78
CA GLN A 565 13.69 -26.43 17.44
C GLN A 565 14.57 -25.74 18.50
N ASP A 566 15.64 -26.40 18.93
CA ASP A 566 16.65 -25.76 19.78
C ASP A 566 17.42 -24.71 18.97
N VAL A 567 17.32 -23.44 19.38
CA VAL A 567 17.98 -22.29 18.72
C VAL A 567 19.51 -22.35 18.79
N ARG A 568 20.06 -23.18 19.70
CA ARG A 568 21.50 -23.46 19.79
C ARG A 568 22.00 -24.29 18.61
N VAL A 569 21.10 -25.03 17.94
CA VAL A 569 21.38 -25.56 16.61
C VAL A 569 21.26 -24.41 15.62
N TRP A 570 22.41 -23.90 15.17
CA TRP A 570 22.50 -22.60 14.50
C TRP A 570 21.74 -22.52 13.16
N THR A 571 21.57 -23.65 12.48
CA THR A 571 20.92 -23.77 11.16
C THR A 571 19.51 -24.37 11.26
N SER A 572 18.63 -24.08 10.29
CA SER A 572 17.27 -24.62 10.29
C SER A 572 17.27 -26.14 10.04
N GLN A 573 16.54 -26.88 10.89
CA GLN A 573 16.31 -28.31 10.71
C GLN A 573 15.10 -28.58 9.81
N ARG A 574 14.07 -27.73 9.92
CA ARG A 574 12.85 -27.81 9.11
C ARG A 574 13.10 -27.46 7.65
N ARG A 575 13.97 -26.46 7.41
CA ARG A 575 14.28 -25.92 6.09
C ARG A 575 15.79 -25.95 5.81
N PRO A 576 16.40 -27.14 5.64
CA PRO A 576 17.83 -27.24 5.39
C PRO A 576 18.21 -26.51 4.09
N GLY A 577 19.25 -25.68 4.16
CA GLY A 577 19.69 -24.88 3.00
C GLY A 577 18.84 -23.64 2.71
N THR A 578 17.98 -23.25 3.65
CA THR A 578 17.23 -21.99 3.60
C THR A 578 17.73 -21.04 4.69
N ALA A 579 17.85 -19.78 4.33
CA ALA A 579 18.35 -18.69 5.16
C ALA A 579 17.19 -17.83 5.71
N LEU A 580 17.53 -16.86 6.56
CA LEU A 580 16.61 -15.78 6.94
C LEU A 580 15.97 -15.15 5.70
N GLY A 581 14.67 -14.89 5.78
CA GLY A 581 13.85 -14.39 4.68
C GLY A 581 13.52 -15.42 3.61
N LEU A 582 13.69 -16.71 3.92
CA LEU A 582 13.51 -17.85 3.02
C LEU A 582 14.37 -17.81 1.75
N ILE A 583 15.53 -17.13 1.83
CA ILE A 583 16.51 -17.07 0.75
C ILE A 583 17.21 -18.43 0.64
N ASN A 584 17.41 -18.94 -0.57
CA ASN A 584 18.23 -20.14 -0.76
C ASN A 584 19.70 -19.83 -0.38
N CYS A 585 20.28 -20.63 0.51
CA CYS A 585 21.66 -20.47 0.97
C CYS A 585 22.68 -20.47 -0.18
N THR A 586 22.38 -21.09 -1.33
CA THR A 586 23.27 -21.06 -2.50
C THR A 586 23.42 -19.66 -3.12
N ASN A 587 22.49 -18.75 -2.84
CA ASN A 587 22.51 -17.37 -3.33
C ASN A 587 23.29 -16.42 -2.40
N ILE A 588 23.83 -16.94 -1.29
CA ILE A 588 24.55 -16.16 -0.29
C ILE A 588 26.04 -16.44 -0.45
N GLY A 589 26.84 -15.37 -0.51
CA GLY A 589 28.29 -15.48 -0.61
C GLY A 589 28.88 -16.23 0.58
N SER A 590 29.89 -17.07 0.35
CA SER A 590 30.42 -17.99 1.37
C SER A 590 30.91 -17.33 2.67
N GLY A 591 31.29 -16.05 2.62
CA GLY A 591 31.68 -15.26 3.81
C GLY A 591 30.52 -14.69 4.63
N HIS A 592 29.27 -14.96 4.25
CA HIS A 592 28.07 -14.48 4.96
C HIS A 592 27.12 -15.63 5.35
N LEU A 593 27.43 -16.88 5.03
CA LEU A 593 26.51 -18.00 5.24
C LEU A 593 26.10 -18.15 6.70
N GLN A 594 27.05 -18.07 7.64
CA GLN A 594 26.72 -18.21 9.06
C GLN A 594 25.88 -17.04 9.59
N LEU A 595 26.04 -15.82 9.07
CA LEU A 595 25.20 -14.67 9.45
C LEU A 595 23.73 -14.90 9.16
N PHE A 596 23.44 -15.55 8.05
CA PHE A 596 22.08 -15.87 7.61
C PHE A 596 21.60 -17.25 8.08
N ARG A 597 22.33 -17.90 9.01
CA ARG A 597 22.02 -19.24 9.56
C ARG A 597 22.05 -20.37 8.52
N CYS A 598 22.91 -20.24 7.52
CA CYS A 598 23.12 -21.25 6.48
C CYS A 598 24.26 -22.22 6.83
N PRO A 599 24.15 -23.50 6.45
CA PRO A 599 25.30 -24.40 6.45
C PRO A 599 26.29 -24.06 5.33
N CYS A 600 27.57 -24.33 5.54
CA CYS A 600 28.58 -24.29 4.49
C CYS A 600 28.40 -25.46 3.52
N PRO A 601 28.30 -25.23 2.19
CA PRO A 601 28.30 -26.32 1.23
C PRO A 601 29.67 -27.03 1.21
N PRO A 602 29.74 -28.29 0.79
CA PRO A 602 31.00 -29.05 0.73
C PRO A 602 32.09 -28.40 -0.14
N THR A 603 31.68 -27.59 -1.12
CA THR A 603 32.57 -26.87 -2.04
C THR A 603 33.00 -25.50 -1.52
N ALA A 604 32.57 -25.10 -0.32
CA ALA A 604 32.91 -23.79 0.25
C ALA A 604 34.41 -23.68 0.55
N PRO A 605 34.98 -22.46 0.52
CA PRO A 605 36.34 -22.22 0.99
C PRO A 605 36.54 -22.71 2.44
N PRO A 606 37.76 -23.14 2.82
CA PRO A 606 38.05 -23.63 4.17
C PRO A 606 37.68 -22.63 5.30
N GLU A 607 37.66 -21.34 4.98
CA GLU A 607 37.25 -20.28 5.88
C GLU A 607 35.79 -20.43 6.36
N CYS A 608 34.87 -20.84 5.47
CA CYS A 608 33.47 -21.07 5.84
C CYS A 608 33.37 -22.19 6.89
N ALA A 609 34.08 -23.31 6.68
CA ALA A 609 34.06 -24.43 7.62
C ALA A 609 34.61 -24.03 9.00
N ARG A 610 35.67 -23.20 9.04
CA ARG A 610 36.20 -22.66 10.30
C ARG A 610 35.19 -21.74 11.00
N GLU A 611 34.50 -20.88 10.23
CA GLU A 611 33.45 -20.01 10.76
C GLU A 611 32.29 -20.84 11.34
N GLN A 612 31.80 -21.83 10.59
CA GLN A 612 30.71 -22.70 11.03
C GLN A 612 31.07 -23.46 12.31
N GLN A 613 32.29 -23.98 12.43
CA GLN A 613 32.75 -24.66 13.64
C GLN A 613 32.74 -23.71 14.85
N LEU A 614 33.25 -22.48 14.68
CA LEU A 614 33.26 -21.48 15.74
C LEU A 614 31.85 -21.07 16.16
N VAL A 615 30.99 -20.74 15.19
CA VAL A 615 29.60 -20.33 15.42
C VAL A 615 28.80 -21.45 16.07
N THR A 616 28.95 -22.70 15.63
CA THR A 616 28.26 -23.86 16.23
C THR A 616 28.66 -24.04 17.69
N ARG A 617 29.95 -23.93 18.00
CA ARG A 617 30.45 -24.00 19.37
C ARG A 617 29.85 -22.87 20.22
N LEU A 618 29.94 -21.64 19.75
CA LEU A 618 29.43 -20.47 20.47
C LEU A 618 27.91 -20.52 20.68
N ALA A 619 27.15 -21.02 19.71
CA ALA A 619 25.71 -21.21 19.82
C ALA A 619 25.38 -22.26 20.89
N ALA A 620 26.11 -23.38 20.93
CA ALA A 620 25.96 -24.40 21.97
C ALA A 620 26.29 -23.86 23.37
N GLU A 621 27.27 -22.96 23.48
CA GLU A 621 27.63 -22.25 24.71
C GLU A 621 26.63 -21.14 25.12
N GLY A 622 25.62 -20.85 24.29
CA GLY A 622 24.63 -19.79 24.56
C GLY A 622 25.16 -18.36 24.32
N LYS A 623 26.24 -18.22 23.56
CA LYS A 623 26.95 -16.95 23.31
C LYS A 623 26.60 -16.28 21.98
N MET A 624 25.69 -16.87 21.21
CA MET A 624 25.19 -16.32 19.94
C MET A 624 23.82 -15.65 20.12
N PRO A 625 23.38 -14.77 19.20
CA PRO A 625 22.06 -14.13 19.28
C PRO A 625 20.93 -15.14 19.49
N PHE A 626 20.11 -14.86 20.50
CA PHE A 626 18.95 -15.67 20.91
C PHE A 626 19.28 -17.08 21.43
N THR A 627 20.54 -17.38 21.80
CA THR A 627 20.93 -18.72 22.32
C THR A 627 21.11 -18.79 23.84
N GLY A 628 21.08 -17.64 24.54
CA GLY A 628 21.25 -17.56 25.99
C GLY A 628 20.06 -18.11 26.78
N ILE A 629 20.31 -18.65 27.97
CA ILE A 629 19.26 -19.15 28.87
C ILE A 629 18.53 -17.95 29.50
N GLY A 630 17.24 -17.78 29.19
CA GLY A 630 16.38 -16.75 29.80
C GLY A 630 16.29 -15.42 29.05
N GLN A 631 16.58 -15.39 27.75
CA GLN A 631 16.28 -14.25 26.86
C GLN A 631 14.99 -14.48 26.08
#